data_AF-A0AAV0WP17-F1
#
_entry.id   AF-A0AAV0WP17-F1
#
_cell.length_a   1.000
_cell.length_b   1.000
_cell.length_c   1.000
_cell.angle_alpha   90.00
_cell.angle_beta   90.00
_cell.angle_gamma   90.00
#
_symmetry.space_group_name_H-M   'P 1'
#
loop_
_entity.id
_entity.type
_entity.pdbx_description
1 polymer ?
#
loop_
_entity_poly.entity_id
_entity_poly.type
_entity_poly.pdbx_seq_one_letter_code
_entity_poly.pdbx_strand_id
1 'polypeptide(L)'
;MIKKKWIDNEESRFEYKFKNILSKIFTPTQTELLLRLKKVYKWSPEDIASAITIRSVSPKAYRYLREKKNFPLPGMSTLRNWASTFSIEPGLLKNVMILLKAKGDTMSVNEKLTMISFDETYVSNKICYDKKSEQIYGPAKCVQAVVLRGLVGSWKQPIYFDFDTPMSKELLLHIISEVHNIGFKVVAMVSDMGPSNMGLWRDLGICTENTWFKGFVLSDGKLIGKNILKEILRINKDQDFQVAYKLSEKHINVQGTARMNVKLAAHVFSNSVSKAILFCGEKNLINDCNWKEASEVIQLINDWFDLMNTQQKYDNHVASYGLNENEQNELLSKMNNFILQMRVYGKNVLLPFQKGIIVTNKSVQNLLEDLKDFGLSYIMTRKLNQDMVENLFSYLKGMAGSAMNNISPIDFKYW
;
A
#
# COMPACT_ATOMS: atom_id res chain seq x y z
N MET A 1 -6.25 64.04 -27.21
CA MET A 1 -7.36 63.08 -27.01
C MET A 1 -7.16 61.77 -27.81
N ILE A 2 -6.87 61.82 -29.11
CA ILE A 2 -6.72 60.64 -29.99
C ILE A 2 -5.56 59.72 -29.58
N LYS A 3 -4.38 60.28 -29.25
CA LYS A 3 -3.19 59.51 -28.85
C LYS A 3 -3.40 58.69 -27.56
N LYS A 4 -4.16 59.22 -26.60
CA LYS A 4 -4.48 58.54 -25.34
C LYS A 4 -5.42 57.36 -25.58
N LYS A 5 -6.48 57.57 -26.37
CA LYS A 5 -7.44 56.53 -26.77
C LYS A 5 -6.80 55.38 -27.55
N TRP A 6 -5.75 55.67 -28.34
CA TRP A 6 -5.02 54.66 -29.09
C TRP A 6 -4.12 53.80 -28.17
N ILE A 7 -3.41 54.43 -27.24
CA ILE A 7 -2.60 53.75 -26.20
C ILE A 7 -3.49 52.85 -25.33
N ASP A 8 -4.64 53.37 -24.86
CA ASP A 8 -5.58 52.60 -24.02
C ASP A 8 -6.12 51.35 -24.75
N ASN A 9 -6.33 51.45 -26.07
CA ASN A 9 -6.77 50.32 -26.90
C ASN A 9 -5.65 49.29 -27.12
N GLU A 10 -4.40 49.72 -27.32
CA GLU A 10 -3.26 48.81 -27.43
C GLU A 10 -2.96 48.08 -26.10
N GLU A 11 -3.02 48.79 -24.97
CA GLU A 11 -2.89 48.18 -23.64
C GLU A 11 -3.99 47.15 -23.39
N SER A 12 -5.24 47.46 -23.75
CA SER A 12 -6.36 46.51 -23.62
C SER A 12 -6.16 45.26 -24.49
N ARG A 13 -5.64 45.43 -25.71
CA ARG A 13 -5.34 44.31 -26.61
C ARG A 13 -4.17 43.45 -26.09
N PHE A 14 -3.16 44.09 -25.52
CA PHE A 14 -2.05 43.41 -24.85
C PHE A 14 -2.54 42.61 -23.64
N GLU A 15 -3.31 43.23 -22.74
CA GLU A 15 -3.88 42.54 -21.58
C GLU A 15 -4.71 41.32 -21.99
N TYR A 16 -5.55 41.45 -23.01
CA TYR A 16 -6.36 40.34 -23.52
C TYR A 16 -5.49 39.20 -24.04
N LYS A 17 -4.48 39.50 -24.87
CA LYS A 17 -3.55 38.49 -25.40
C LYS A 17 -2.72 37.83 -24.28
N PHE A 18 -2.27 38.62 -23.31
CA PHE A 18 -1.48 38.16 -22.17
C PHE A 18 -2.29 37.22 -21.27
N LYS A 19 -3.53 37.60 -20.91
CA LYS A 19 -4.45 36.76 -20.12
C LYS A 19 -4.74 35.44 -20.83
N ASN A 20 -4.99 35.46 -22.14
CA ASN A 20 -5.26 34.24 -22.90
C ASN A 20 -4.08 33.27 -22.91
N ILE A 21 -2.84 33.77 -23.02
CA ILE A 21 -1.65 32.90 -22.99
C ILE A 21 -1.43 32.33 -21.58
N LEU A 22 -1.49 33.17 -20.55
CA LEU A 22 -1.17 32.75 -19.18
C LEU A 22 -2.28 31.95 -18.49
N SER A 23 -3.54 32.08 -18.90
CA SER A 23 -4.66 31.30 -18.34
C SER A 23 -4.47 29.78 -18.41
N LYS A 24 -3.59 29.29 -19.29
CA LYS A 24 -3.23 27.87 -19.40
C LYS A 24 -2.31 27.38 -18.28
N ILE A 25 -1.63 28.29 -17.58
CA ILE A 25 -0.56 28.00 -16.62
C ILE A 25 -0.90 28.56 -15.23
N PHE A 26 -1.48 29.76 -15.20
CA PHE A 26 -1.74 30.52 -13.98
C PHE A 26 -3.23 30.76 -13.80
N THR A 27 -3.65 30.86 -12.55
CA THR A 27 -5.01 31.26 -12.21
C THR A 27 -5.27 32.74 -12.58
N PRO A 28 -6.54 33.17 -12.62
CA PRO A 28 -6.88 34.58 -12.84
C PRO A 28 -6.20 35.52 -11.83
N THR A 29 -6.17 35.16 -10.54
CA THR A 29 -5.52 35.93 -9.48
C THR A 29 -4.02 36.10 -9.71
N GLN A 30 -3.35 35.01 -10.11
CA GLN A 30 -1.91 35.02 -10.41
C GLN A 30 -1.59 35.85 -11.66
N THR A 31 -2.44 35.75 -12.68
CA THR A 31 -2.29 36.53 -13.91
C THR A 31 -2.47 38.03 -13.64
N GLU A 32 -3.44 38.40 -12.79
CA GLU A 32 -3.62 39.80 -12.38
C GLU A 32 -2.44 40.32 -11.55
N LEU A 33 -1.87 39.49 -10.67
CA LEU A 33 -0.67 39.81 -9.92
C LEU A 33 0.52 40.12 -10.85
N LEU A 34 0.70 39.32 -11.90
CA LEU A 34 1.75 39.52 -12.91
C LEU A 34 1.51 40.78 -13.75
N LEU A 35 0.27 41.08 -14.11
CA LEU A 35 -0.08 42.26 -14.91
C LEU A 35 0.07 43.58 -14.15
N ARG A 36 -0.34 43.62 -12.89
CA ARG A 36 -0.50 44.87 -12.13
C ARG A 36 0.55 45.07 -11.05
N LEU A 37 1.34 44.04 -10.71
CA LEU A 37 2.33 44.04 -9.63
C LEU A 37 1.79 44.53 -8.27
N LYS A 38 0.47 44.43 -8.06
CA LYS A 38 -0.22 44.86 -6.84
C LYS A 38 -0.20 43.76 -5.80
N LYS A 39 -0.20 44.11 -4.51
CA LYS A 39 -0.35 43.11 -3.44
C LYS A 39 -1.69 42.37 -3.59
N VAL A 40 -1.64 41.03 -3.55
CA VAL A 40 -2.85 40.20 -3.45
C VAL A 40 -3.36 40.26 -2.02
N TYR A 41 -4.56 40.81 -1.82
CA TYR A 41 -5.20 40.89 -0.50
C TYR A 41 -5.95 39.60 -0.14
N LYS A 42 -6.48 38.87 -1.14
CA LYS A 42 -7.21 37.63 -0.94
C LYS A 42 -6.92 36.64 -2.06
N TRP A 43 -6.43 35.46 -1.70
CA TRP A 43 -6.25 34.34 -2.62
C TRP A 43 -7.56 33.57 -2.75
N SER A 44 -7.86 33.06 -3.95
CA SER A 44 -9.03 32.20 -4.15
C SER A 44 -8.79 30.79 -3.57
N PRO A 45 -9.86 30.02 -3.28
CA PRO A 45 -9.70 28.62 -2.85
C PRO A 45 -8.92 27.77 -3.86
N GLU A 46 -9.08 28.03 -5.16
CA GLU A 46 -8.36 27.35 -6.25
C GLU A 46 -6.86 27.66 -6.20
N ASP A 47 -6.49 28.93 -5.99
CA ASP A 47 -5.09 29.34 -5.80
C ASP A 47 -4.44 28.62 -4.63
N ILE A 48 -5.17 28.55 -3.51
CA ILE A 48 -4.69 27.91 -2.29
C ILE A 48 -4.55 26.40 -2.49
N ALA A 49 -5.53 25.73 -3.10
CA ALA A 49 -5.49 24.29 -3.37
C ALA A 49 -4.30 23.93 -4.28
N SER A 50 -4.11 24.69 -5.37
CA SER A 50 -2.96 24.54 -6.27
C SER A 50 -1.63 24.77 -5.54
N ALA A 51 -1.54 25.82 -4.72
CA ALA A 51 -0.34 26.12 -3.94
C ALA A 51 -0.03 25.07 -2.86
N ILE A 52 -1.05 24.52 -2.18
CA ILE A 52 -0.90 23.42 -1.22
C ILE A 52 -0.37 22.17 -1.94
N THR A 53 -0.84 21.90 -3.16
CA THR A 53 -0.39 20.76 -3.98
C THR A 53 1.08 20.88 -4.35
N ILE A 54 1.53 22.06 -4.79
CA ILE A 54 2.96 22.28 -5.08
C ILE A 54 3.80 22.14 -3.81
N ARG A 55 3.30 22.66 -2.68
CA ARG A 55 3.97 22.55 -1.38
C ARG A 55 4.08 21.10 -0.90
N SER A 56 3.05 20.27 -1.08
CA SER A 56 3.06 18.87 -0.66
C SER A 56 4.03 18.02 -1.47
N VAL A 57 4.24 18.34 -2.75
CA VAL A 57 5.29 17.72 -3.58
C VAL A 57 6.68 18.07 -3.04
N SER A 58 6.95 19.35 -2.76
CA SER A 58 8.23 19.76 -2.17
C SER A 58 8.16 21.14 -1.50
N PRO A 59 8.31 21.22 -0.17
CA PRO A 59 8.39 22.49 0.54
C PRO A 59 9.61 23.33 0.12
N LYS A 60 10.73 22.68 -0.25
CA LYS A 60 11.94 23.36 -0.72
C LYS A 60 11.73 23.99 -2.11
N ALA A 61 11.11 23.24 -3.03
CA ALA A 61 10.78 23.76 -4.35
C ALA A 61 9.78 24.92 -4.27
N TYR A 62 8.77 24.81 -3.40
CA TYR A 62 7.79 25.89 -3.18
C TYR A 62 8.46 27.20 -2.72
N ARG A 63 9.35 27.12 -1.72
CA ARG A 63 10.12 28.30 -1.25
C ARG A 63 11.01 28.87 -2.35
N TYR A 64 11.70 28.02 -3.10
CA TYR A 64 12.55 28.46 -4.21
C TYR A 64 11.76 29.19 -5.30
N LEU A 65 10.64 28.61 -5.73
CA LEU A 65 9.77 29.22 -6.75
C LEU A 65 9.27 30.59 -6.27
N ARG A 66 8.81 30.67 -5.03
CA ARG A 66 8.27 31.92 -4.46
C ARG A 66 9.34 32.99 -4.21
N GLU A 67 10.47 32.63 -3.58
CA GLU A 67 11.45 33.59 -3.05
C GLU A 67 12.59 33.89 -4.02
N LYS A 68 12.96 32.94 -4.90
CA LYS A 68 14.09 33.10 -5.84
C LYS A 68 13.62 33.31 -7.27
N LYS A 69 12.50 32.70 -7.66
CA LYS A 69 11.92 32.85 -9.00
C LYS A 69 10.72 33.80 -9.04
N ASN A 70 10.35 34.39 -7.90
CA ASN A 70 9.24 35.35 -7.78
C ASN A 70 7.92 34.85 -8.40
N PHE A 71 7.67 33.54 -8.32
CA PHE A 71 6.39 32.99 -8.77
C PHE A 71 5.24 33.56 -7.92
N PRO A 72 4.07 33.83 -8.53
CA PRO A 72 2.91 34.41 -7.87
C PRO A 72 2.25 33.38 -6.94
N LEU A 73 2.87 33.11 -5.78
CA LEU A 73 2.45 32.08 -4.83
C LEU A 73 2.13 32.68 -3.45
N PRO A 74 1.09 32.16 -2.76
CA PRO A 74 0.75 32.56 -1.39
C PRO A 74 1.92 32.47 -0.41
N GLY A 75 1.85 33.23 0.68
CA GLY A 75 2.80 33.09 1.79
C GLY A 75 2.65 31.74 2.50
N MET A 76 3.73 31.21 3.06
CA MET A 76 3.68 29.97 3.86
C MET A 76 2.75 30.08 5.07
N SER A 77 2.66 31.27 5.69
CA SER A 77 1.70 31.56 6.76
C SER A 77 0.26 31.48 6.26
N THR A 78 -0.03 32.03 5.07
CA THR A 78 -1.34 31.92 4.43
C THR A 78 -1.72 30.46 4.20
N LEU A 79 -0.81 29.65 3.63
CA LEU A 79 -1.08 28.22 3.43
C LEU A 79 -1.32 27.47 4.74
N ARG A 80 -0.56 27.76 5.80
CA ARG A 80 -0.76 27.15 7.13
C ARG A 80 -2.10 27.52 7.74
N ASN A 81 -2.50 28.80 7.64
CA ASN A 81 -3.79 29.26 8.15
C ASN A 81 -4.94 28.58 7.42
N TRP A 82 -4.85 28.47 6.09
CA TRP A 82 -5.85 27.72 5.30
C TRP A 82 -5.86 26.23 5.64
N ALA A 83 -4.69 25.57 5.71
CA ALA A 83 -4.63 24.17 6.11
C ALA A 83 -5.22 23.94 7.51
N SER A 84 -5.07 24.90 8.42
CA SER A 84 -5.62 24.81 9.77
C SER A 84 -7.15 24.82 9.80
N THR A 85 -7.86 25.24 8.74
CA THR A 85 -9.34 25.16 8.74
C THR A 85 -9.83 23.72 8.66
N PHE A 86 -8.99 22.79 8.19
CA PHE A 86 -9.29 21.38 8.13
C PHE A 86 -8.89 20.71 9.45
N SER A 87 -9.89 20.35 10.27
CA SER A 87 -9.66 19.59 11.51
C SER A 87 -9.53 18.09 11.18
N ILE A 88 -8.49 17.48 11.73
CA ILE A 88 -8.23 16.03 11.70
C ILE A 88 -8.15 15.64 13.17
N GLU A 89 -9.01 14.76 13.66
CA GLU A 89 -8.98 14.29 15.04
C GLU A 89 -8.93 12.76 15.04
N PRO A 90 -8.38 12.12 16.09
CA PRO A 90 -8.38 10.67 16.21
C PRO A 90 -9.79 10.08 16.13
N GLY A 91 -9.88 8.87 15.61
CA GLY A 91 -11.11 8.18 15.25
C GLY A 91 -11.44 8.30 13.77
N LEU A 92 -12.75 8.34 13.47
CA LEU A 92 -13.24 8.38 12.09
C LEU A 92 -13.08 9.78 11.49
N LEU A 93 -12.45 9.85 10.31
CA LEU A 93 -12.15 11.10 9.61
C LEU A 93 -13.39 11.67 8.90
N LYS A 94 -14.29 12.31 9.66
CA LYS A 94 -15.58 12.81 9.17
C LYS A 94 -15.47 13.69 7.92
N ASN A 95 -14.54 14.65 7.91
CA ASN A 95 -14.32 15.54 6.76
C ASN A 95 -13.91 14.76 5.50
N VAL A 96 -13.10 13.71 5.67
CA VAL A 96 -12.71 12.82 4.57
C VAL A 96 -13.89 11.99 4.11
N MET A 97 -14.71 11.48 5.03
CA MET A 97 -15.92 10.71 4.69
C MET A 97 -16.93 11.55 3.90
N ILE A 98 -17.10 12.84 4.24
CA ILE A 98 -17.96 13.77 3.49
C ILE A 98 -17.43 13.98 2.05
N LEU A 99 -16.12 14.21 1.90
CA LEU A 99 -15.49 14.34 0.58
C LEU A 99 -15.61 13.05 -0.24
N LEU A 100 -15.44 11.90 0.42
CA LEU A 100 -15.55 10.59 -0.20
C LEU A 100 -16.99 10.32 -0.66
N LYS A 101 -18.00 10.70 0.14
CA LYS A 101 -19.42 10.64 -0.25
C LYS A 101 -19.69 11.48 -1.50
N ALA A 102 -19.29 12.76 -1.50
CA ALA A 102 -19.50 13.65 -2.64
C ALA A 102 -18.83 13.12 -3.92
N LYS A 103 -17.64 12.53 -3.80
CA LYS A 103 -16.97 11.86 -4.91
C LYS A 103 -17.69 10.57 -5.32
N GLY A 104 -18.15 9.79 -4.35
CA GLY A 104 -18.93 8.57 -4.54
C GLY A 104 -20.21 8.83 -5.31
N ASP A 105 -20.89 9.96 -5.12
CA ASP A 105 -22.13 10.27 -5.84
C ASP A 105 -21.93 10.34 -7.37
N THR A 106 -20.72 10.62 -7.84
CA THR A 106 -20.35 10.59 -9.27
C THR A 106 -19.85 9.24 -9.78
N MET A 107 -19.63 8.27 -8.89
CA MET A 107 -19.08 6.95 -9.22
C MET A 107 -20.17 5.94 -9.56
N SER A 108 -19.86 5.02 -10.46
CA SER A 108 -20.67 3.84 -10.74
C SER A 108 -20.69 2.87 -9.54
N VAL A 109 -21.67 1.95 -9.52
CA VAL A 109 -21.78 0.91 -8.47
C VAL A 109 -20.48 0.08 -8.36
N ASN A 110 -19.88 -0.26 -9.50
CA ASN A 110 -18.65 -1.06 -9.54
C ASN A 110 -17.43 -0.30 -9.01
N GLU A 111 -17.36 1.02 -9.22
CA GLU A 111 -16.29 1.86 -8.67
C GLU A 111 -16.38 2.06 -7.15
N LYS A 112 -17.58 1.85 -6.58
CA LYS A 112 -17.86 1.91 -5.14
C LYS A 112 -17.55 0.61 -4.40
N LEU A 113 -17.27 -0.49 -5.12
CA LEU A 113 -16.81 -1.73 -4.50
C LEU A 113 -15.43 -1.51 -3.88
N THR A 114 -15.37 -1.70 -2.57
CA THR A 114 -14.25 -1.23 -1.75
C THR A 114 -13.71 -2.34 -0.86
N MET A 115 -12.40 -2.35 -0.68
CA MET A 115 -11.70 -3.17 0.30
C MET A 115 -11.23 -2.29 1.46
N ILE A 116 -11.30 -2.83 2.68
CA ILE A 116 -10.80 -2.18 3.89
C ILE A 116 -9.48 -2.84 4.32
N SER A 117 -8.43 -2.03 4.48
CA SER A 117 -7.13 -2.50 4.96
C SER A 117 -6.72 -1.70 6.19
N PHE A 118 -6.13 -2.36 7.17
CA PHE A 118 -5.70 -1.72 8.40
C PHE A 118 -4.41 -2.34 8.93
N ASP A 119 -3.57 -1.48 9.50
CA ASP A 119 -2.27 -1.85 10.05
C ASP A 119 -1.85 -0.85 11.13
N GLU A 120 -0.89 -1.24 11.96
CA GLU A 120 -0.33 -0.41 13.03
C GLU A 120 1.08 0.06 12.66
N THR A 121 1.42 1.31 13.01
CA THR A 121 2.81 1.77 12.91
C THR A 121 3.30 2.38 14.21
N TYR A 122 4.57 2.13 14.54
CA TYR A 122 5.21 2.71 15.71
C TYR A 122 5.43 4.21 15.54
N VAL A 123 5.12 4.97 16.58
CA VAL A 123 5.38 6.41 16.70
C VAL A 123 6.40 6.67 17.81
N SER A 124 6.96 7.88 17.85
CA SER A 124 7.86 8.26 18.93
C SER A 124 7.09 8.43 20.24
N ASN A 125 7.64 7.90 21.33
CA ASN A 125 7.06 7.96 22.67
C ASN A 125 7.23 9.35 23.32
N LYS A 126 6.78 10.40 22.63
CA LYS A 126 6.88 11.80 23.05
C LYS A 126 5.51 12.33 23.44
N ILE A 127 5.49 13.17 24.46
CA ILE A 127 4.33 13.99 24.81
C ILE A 127 4.40 15.26 23.97
N CYS A 128 3.32 15.58 23.28
CA CYS A 128 3.20 16.72 22.39
C CYS A 128 1.99 17.54 22.77
N TYR A 129 2.14 18.86 22.83
CA TYR A 129 1.02 19.78 23.07
C TYR A 129 0.57 20.42 21.77
N ASP A 130 -0.69 20.19 21.39
CA ASP A 130 -1.31 20.84 20.25
C ASP A 130 -1.91 22.18 20.69
N LYS A 131 -1.20 23.27 20.38
CA LYS A 131 -1.63 24.62 20.75
C LYS A 131 -2.99 25.01 20.17
N LYS A 132 -3.40 24.41 19.04
CA LYS A 132 -4.65 24.80 18.37
C LYS A 132 -5.88 24.17 19.04
N SER A 133 -5.79 22.89 19.37
CA SER A 133 -6.86 22.16 20.07
C SER A 133 -6.76 22.24 21.59
N GLU A 134 -5.64 22.79 22.11
CA GLU A 134 -5.30 22.82 23.53
C GLU A 134 -5.29 21.43 24.17
N GLN A 135 -4.85 20.43 23.39
CA GLN A 135 -4.82 19.03 23.81
C GLN A 135 -3.40 18.49 23.89
N ILE A 136 -3.20 17.55 24.81
CA ILE A 136 -1.96 16.80 24.95
C ILE A 136 -2.12 15.47 24.19
N TYR A 137 -1.15 15.19 23.33
CA TYR A 137 -1.04 13.96 22.56
C TYR A 137 0.16 13.14 23.03
N GLY A 138 -0.02 11.84 23.12
CA GLY A 138 0.99 10.93 23.65
C GLY A 138 1.16 11.05 25.18
N PRO A 139 2.04 10.24 25.78
CA PRO A 139 2.93 9.28 25.13
C PRO A 139 2.13 8.15 24.47
N ALA A 140 2.44 7.81 23.22
CA ALA A 140 1.78 6.74 22.48
C ALA A 140 2.82 5.78 21.88
N LYS A 141 2.48 4.49 21.79
CA LYS A 141 3.35 3.44 21.25
C LYS A 141 3.13 3.26 19.75
N CYS A 142 1.88 3.12 19.33
CA CYS A 142 1.52 2.90 17.93
C CYS A 142 0.31 3.74 17.51
N VAL A 143 0.15 3.86 16.20
CA VAL A 143 -1.05 4.39 15.55
C VAL A 143 -1.66 3.30 14.72
N GLN A 144 -2.92 3.00 14.99
CA GLN A 144 -3.77 2.18 14.13
C GLN A 144 -4.31 3.07 13.01
N ALA A 145 -4.14 2.67 11.75
CA ALA A 145 -4.75 3.37 10.61
C ALA A 145 -5.61 2.42 9.78
N VAL A 146 -6.69 2.96 9.19
CA VAL A 146 -7.54 2.24 8.25
C VAL A 146 -7.62 3.01 6.94
N VAL A 147 -7.38 2.29 5.85
CA VAL A 147 -7.40 2.82 4.49
C VAL A 147 -8.40 2.04 3.65
N LEU A 148 -9.27 2.77 2.97
CA LEU A 148 -10.15 2.22 1.95
C LEU A 148 -9.44 2.19 0.60
N ARG A 149 -9.69 1.14 -0.17
CA ARG A 149 -9.19 0.96 -1.54
C ARG A 149 -10.32 0.56 -2.47
N GLY A 150 -10.43 1.24 -3.60
CA GLY A 150 -11.30 0.82 -4.69
C GLY A 150 -10.84 -0.51 -5.30
N LEU A 151 -11.74 -1.48 -5.40
CA LEU A 151 -11.46 -2.77 -6.01
C LEU A 151 -11.39 -2.65 -7.53
N VAL A 152 -12.35 -1.96 -8.15
CA VAL A 152 -12.33 -1.66 -9.59
C VAL A 152 -11.62 -0.34 -9.84
N GLY A 153 -12.08 0.74 -9.20
CA GLY A 153 -11.51 2.07 -9.32
C GLY A 153 -10.08 2.16 -8.77
N SER A 154 -9.27 3.04 -9.36
CA SER A 154 -7.89 3.31 -8.91
C SER A 154 -7.88 4.47 -7.90
N TRP A 155 -8.39 4.22 -6.71
CA TRP A 155 -8.41 5.21 -5.63
C TRP A 155 -8.10 4.57 -4.27
N LYS A 156 -7.60 5.39 -3.36
CA LYS A 156 -7.27 5.03 -1.98
C LYS A 156 -7.50 6.21 -1.06
N GLN A 157 -8.01 5.97 0.14
CA GLN A 157 -8.33 7.03 1.08
C GLN A 157 -8.18 6.54 2.53
N PRO A 158 -7.28 7.12 3.36
CA PRO A 158 -7.32 6.90 4.79
C PRO A 158 -8.62 7.47 5.37
N ILE A 159 -9.29 6.69 6.22
CA ILE A 159 -10.59 7.07 6.80
C ILE A 159 -10.62 7.03 8.33
N TYR A 160 -9.61 6.43 8.95
CA TYR A 160 -9.52 6.31 10.40
C TYR A 160 -8.05 6.32 10.80
N PHE A 161 -7.76 6.97 11.92
CA PHE A 161 -6.55 6.71 12.67
C PHE A 161 -6.82 6.88 14.17
N ASP A 162 -6.17 6.10 15.02
CA ASP A 162 -6.21 6.34 16.46
C ASP A 162 -4.92 5.85 17.14
N PHE A 163 -4.63 6.39 18.32
CA PHE A 163 -3.44 6.07 19.09
C PHE A 163 -3.69 4.89 20.04
N ASP A 164 -2.75 3.95 20.10
CA ASP A 164 -2.75 2.80 21.03
C ASP A 164 -4.08 2.03 21.11
N THR A 165 -4.85 2.04 20.03
CA THR A 165 -6.17 1.43 19.96
C THR A 165 -6.12 0.24 19.00
N PRO A 166 -6.17 -1.00 19.51
CA PRO A 166 -6.19 -2.18 18.66
C PRO A 166 -7.50 -2.28 17.88
N MET A 167 -7.46 -2.91 16.70
CA MET A 167 -8.67 -3.16 15.91
C MET A 167 -9.56 -4.22 16.58
N SER A 168 -10.67 -3.81 17.18
CA SER A 168 -11.70 -4.72 17.71
C SER A 168 -12.80 -5.02 16.68
N LYS A 169 -13.58 -6.08 16.92
CA LYS A 169 -14.72 -6.45 16.07
C LYS A 169 -15.76 -5.33 16.01
N GLU A 170 -16.07 -4.73 17.16
CA GLU A 170 -17.05 -3.65 17.29
C GLU A 170 -16.59 -2.41 16.52
N LEU A 171 -15.31 -2.04 16.65
CA LEU A 171 -14.73 -0.91 15.93
C LEU A 171 -14.75 -1.16 14.41
N LEU A 172 -14.34 -2.34 13.96
CA LEU A 172 -14.34 -2.70 12.54
C LEU A 172 -15.75 -2.65 11.94
N LEU A 173 -16.74 -3.25 12.62
CA LEU A 173 -18.13 -3.25 12.17
C LEU A 173 -18.72 -1.83 12.16
N HIS A 174 -18.37 -0.99 13.14
CA HIS A 174 -18.75 0.42 13.15
C HIS A 174 -18.19 1.16 11.93
N ILE A 175 -16.90 1.00 11.63
CA ILE A 175 -16.27 1.61 10.46
C ILE A 175 -16.95 1.12 9.17
N ILE A 176 -17.20 -0.18 9.02
CA ILE A 176 -17.88 -0.74 7.86
C ILE A 176 -19.29 -0.14 7.71
N SER A 177 -20.03 -0.02 8.81
CA SER A 177 -21.35 0.60 8.81
C SER A 177 -21.29 2.05 8.31
N GLU A 178 -20.33 2.83 8.77
CA GLU A 178 -20.16 4.23 8.33
C GLU A 178 -19.76 4.33 6.84
N VAL A 179 -18.96 3.39 6.35
CA VAL A 179 -18.60 3.29 4.93
C VAL A 179 -19.82 2.90 4.07
N HIS A 180 -20.68 2.02 4.56
CA HIS A 180 -21.93 1.68 3.89
C HIS A 180 -22.91 2.88 3.88
N ASN A 181 -22.97 3.66 4.96
CA ASN A 181 -23.82 4.86 5.06
C ASN A 181 -23.46 5.94 4.04
N ILE A 182 -22.19 6.01 3.60
CA ILE A 182 -21.76 6.92 2.53
C ILE A 182 -21.92 6.33 1.12
N GLY A 183 -22.50 5.13 1.00
CA GLY A 183 -22.84 4.47 -0.26
C GLY A 183 -21.76 3.57 -0.86
N PHE A 184 -20.67 3.29 -0.12
CA PHE A 184 -19.62 2.38 -0.58
C PHE A 184 -19.85 0.97 -0.02
N LYS A 185 -19.69 -0.06 -0.85
CA LYS A 185 -19.88 -1.46 -0.45
C LYS A 185 -18.53 -2.07 -0.10
N VAL A 186 -18.32 -2.43 1.17
CA VAL A 186 -17.12 -3.14 1.61
C VAL A 186 -17.30 -4.63 1.31
N VAL A 187 -16.43 -5.19 0.46
CA VAL A 187 -16.52 -6.59 0.00
C VAL A 187 -15.37 -7.47 0.48
N ALA A 188 -14.29 -6.89 0.95
CA ALA A 188 -13.13 -7.61 1.45
C ALA A 188 -12.43 -6.80 2.56
N MET A 189 -11.78 -7.51 3.49
CA MET A 189 -10.89 -6.93 4.48
C MET A 189 -9.50 -7.56 4.40
N VAL A 190 -8.47 -6.78 4.71
CA VAL A 190 -7.07 -7.24 4.75
C VAL A 190 -6.44 -6.76 6.05
N SER A 191 -5.79 -7.68 6.76
CA SER A 191 -5.08 -7.41 8.01
C SER A 191 -3.73 -8.12 8.04
N ASP A 192 -2.86 -7.68 8.93
CA ASP A 192 -1.63 -8.42 9.26
C ASP A 192 -1.95 -9.70 10.07
N MET A 193 -0.90 -10.45 10.41
CA MET A 193 -0.98 -11.67 11.23
C MET A 193 -0.44 -11.45 12.66
N GLY A 194 -0.45 -10.21 13.15
CA GLY A 194 -0.03 -9.84 14.49
C GLY A 194 -0.99 -10.39 15.56
N PRO A 195 -0.54 -10.61 16.81
CA PRO A 195 -1.37 -11.25 17.84
C PRO A 195 -2.73 -10.58 18.10
N SER A 196 -2.81 -9.25 17.97
CA SER A 196 -4.05 -8.47 18.08
C SER A 196 -5.05 -8.86 16.97
N ASN A 197 -4.60 -8.85 15.72
CA ASN A 197 -5.42 -9.23 14.56
C ASN A 197 -5.78 -10.72 14.56
N MET A 198 -4.91 -11.59 15.09
CA MET A 198 -5.26 -12.99 15.36
C MET A 198 -6.37 -13.13 16.42
N GLY A 199 -6.43 -12.21 17.39
CA GLY A 199 -7.54 -12.08 18.34
C GLY A 199 -8.84 -11.70 17.63
N LEU A 200 -8.81 -10.63 16.84
CA LEU A 200 -9.94 -10.19 16.00
C LEU A 200 -10.45 -11.30 15.07
N TRP A 201 -9.53 -12.05 14.47
CA TRP A 201 -9.85 -13.24 13.66
C TRP A 201 -10.71 -14.21 14.47
N ARG A 202 -10.31 -14.57 15.69
CA ARG A 202 -11.09 -15.50 16.54
C ARG A 202 -12.47 -14.96 16.89
N ASP A 203 -12.59 -13.67 17.17
CA ASP A 203 -13.87 -13.01 17.47
C ASP A 203 -14.81 -12.96 16.25
N LEU A 204 -14.22 -13.00 15.05
CA LEU A 204 -14.89 -13.19 13.76
C LEU A 204 -15.02 -14.67 13.35
N GLY A 205 -14.55 -15.62 14.16
CA GLY A 205 -14.64 -17.06 13.94
C GLY A 205 -13.45 -17.73 13.21
N ILE A 206 -12.26 -17.12 13.21
CA ILE A 206 -11.04 -17.53 12.47
C ILE A 206 -9.88 -17.85 13.46
N CYS A 207 -9.30 -19.06 13.49
CA CYS A 207 -8.47 -19.54 14.65
C CYS A 207 -6.94 -19.75 14.43
N THR A 208 -6.06 -19.12 15.26
CA THR A 208 -4.56 -18.93 15.17
C THR A 208 -3.58 -19.20 16.36
N GLU A 209 -2.52 -20.10 16.35
CA GLU A 209 -1.35 -20.07 17.32
C GLU A 209 0.08 -20.52 16.84
N ASN A 210 1.11 -19.66 17.10
CA ASN A 210 2.60 -19.74 17.00
C ASN A 210 3.34 -19.79 15.62
N THR A 211 4.35 -18.92 15.39
CA THR A 211 4.92 -18.60 14.04
C THR A 211 6.46 -18.59 13.92
N TRP A 212 7.17 -19.69 14.17
CA TRP A 212 8.57 -19.81 13.73
C TRP A 212 9.01 -21.26 13.49
N PHE A 213 9.88 -21.49 12.49
CA PHE A 213 10.30 -22.84 12.11
C PHE A 213 11.63 -22.97 11.34
N LYS A 214 12.14 -24.21 11.26
CA LYS A 214 13.42 -24.58 10.61
C LYS A 214 13.30 -25.12 9.18
N GLY A 215 12.09 -25.54 8.77
CA GLY A 215 11.76 -26.06 7.44
C GLY A 215 10.38 -26.72 7.43
N PHE A 216 10.01 -27.34 6.30
CA PHE A 216 8.76 -28.08 6.15
C PHE A 216 9.03 -29.57 5.97
N VAL A 217 8.19 -30.40 6.57
CA VAL A 217 8.12 -31.85 6.43
C VAL A 217 6.92 -32.16 5.56
N LEU A 218 7.14 -32.85 4.45
CA LEU A 218 6.10 -33.29 3.53
C LEU A 218 5.33 -34.50 4.09
N SER A 219 4.21 -34.84 3.47
CA SER A 219 3.40 -36.00 3.85
C SER A 219 4.14 -37.34 3.76
N ASP A 220 5.17 -37.42 2.91
CA ASP A 220 6.05 -38.59 2.76
C ASP A 220 7.22 -38.60 3.76
N GLY A 221 7.25 -37.66 4.71
CA GLY A 221 8.28 -37.54 5.73
C GLY A 221 9.55 -36.79 5.28
N LYS A 222 9.64 -36.36 4.01
CA LYS A 222 10.82 -35.64 3.50
C LYS A 222 10.90 -34.22 4.07
N LEU A 223 12.08 -33.88 4.59
CA LEU A 223 12.39 -32.54 5.07
C LEU A 223 12.90 -31.67 3.92
N ILE A 224 12.22 -30.56 3.68
CA ILE A 224 12.70 -29.46 2.83
C ILE A 224 13.21 -28.35 3.74
N GLY A 225 14.51 -28.11 3.68
CA GLY A 225 15.20 -27.10 4.48
C GLY A 225 16.26 -26.34 3.69
N LYS A 226 16.97 -25.44 4.37
CA LYS A 226 17.95 -24.53 3.74
C LYS A 226 19.18 -25.21 3.11
N ASN A 227 19.36 -26.52 3.28
CA ASN A 227 20.54 -27.24 2.78
C ASN A 227 20.60 -27.20 1.25
N ILE A 228 19.47 -27.34 0.57
CA ILE A 228 19.38 -27.27 -0.90
C ILE A 228 19.90 -25.93 -1.42
N LEU A 229 19.48 -24.84 -0.79
CA LEU A 229 19.93 -23.50 -1.16
C LEU A 229 21.43 -23.31 -0.90
N LYS A 230 21.98 -23.95 0.16
CA LYS A 230 23.43 -23.92 0.42
C LYS A 230 24.22 -24.67 -0.65
N GLU A 231 23.75 -25.83 -1.10
CA GLU A 231 24.42 -26.57 -2.17
C GLU A 231 24.41 -25.78 -3.50
N ILE A 232 23.29 -25.14 -3.85
CA ILE A 232 23.24 -24.25 -5.02
C ILE A 232 24.22 -23.08 -4.89
N LEU A 233 24.31 -22.45 -3.71
CA LEU A 233 25.27 -21.37 -3.49
C LEU A 233 26.72 -21.84 -3.62
N ARG A 234 27.02 -23.09 -3.23
CA ARG A 234 28.34 -23.69 -3.45
C ARG A 234 28.61 -23.93 -4.92
N ILE A 235 27.64 -24.44 -5.67
CA ILE A 235 27.77 -24.65 -7.13
C ILE A 235 27.98 -23.32 -7.86
N ASN A 236 27.28 -22.26 -7.45
CA ASN A 236 27.46 -20.92 -8.02
C ASN A 236 28.77 -20.25 -7.59
N LYS A 237 29.45 -20.76 -6.56
CA LYS A 237 30.69 -20.17 -6.05
C LYS A 237 31.79 -20.42 -7.09
N ASP A 238 32.54 -19.36 -7.40
CA ASP A 238 33.69 -19.41 -8.31
C ASP A 238 33.36 -19.71 -9.80
N GLN A 239 32.09 -19.50 -10.21
CA GLN A 239 31.63 -19.57 -11.60
C GLN A 239 31.23 -18.18 -12.10
N ASP A 240 31.70 -17.80 -13.30
CA ASP A 240 31.29 -16.53 -13.95
C ASP A 240 29.81 -16.55 -14.38
N PHE A 241 29.29 -17.72 -14.75
CA PHE A 241 27.89 -17.94 -15.14
C PHE A 241 27.15 -18.75 -14.08
N GLN A 242 26.41 -18.05 -13.22
CA GLN A 242 25.67 -18.65 -12.12
C GLN A 242 24.30 -19.16 -12.56
N VAL A 243 24.00 -20.42 -12.25
CA VAL A 243 22.70 -21.06 -12.55
C VAL A 243 21.56 -20.37 -11.78
N ALA A 244 21.82 -19.97 -10.53
CA ALA A 244 20.88 -19.23 -9.69
C ALA A 244 21.42 -17.85 -9.28
N TYR A 245 21.70 -16.98 -10.26
CA TYR A 245 22.33 -15.67 -10.08
C TYR A 245 21.63 -14.71 -9.08
N LYS A 246 20.34 -14.91 -8.80
CA LYS A 246 19.59 -14.09 -7.84
C LYS A 246 19.88 -14.46 -6.39
N LEU A 247 20.37 -15.67 -6.14
CA LEU A 247 20.65 -16.17 -4.80
C LEU A 247 22.03 -15.70 -4.31
N SER A 248 22.09 -15.39 -3.03
CA SER A 248 23.31 -15.03 -2.32
C SER A 248 23.19 -15.44 -0.85
N GLU A 249 24.30 -15.40 -0.11
CA GLU A 249 24.33 -15.68 1.33
C GLU A 249 23.29 -14.89 2.14
N LYS A 250 22.92 -13.68 1.68
CA LYS A 250 21.89 -12.84 2.31
C LYS A 250 20.49 -13.48 2.30
N HIS A 251 20.23 -14.41 1.39
CA HIS A 251 18.95 -15.13 1.28
C HIS A 251 18.85 -16.29 2.27
N ILE A 252 19.99 -16.84 2.70
CA ILE A 252 20.04 -17.95 3.67
C ILE A 252 20.21 -17.41 5.09
N ASN A 253 21.11 -16.46 5.26
CA ASN A 253 21.48 -15.88 6.55
C ASN A 253 20.81 -14.51 6.73
N VAL A 254 19.48 -14.51 6.78
CA VAL A 254 18.68 -13.29 6.87
C VAL A 254 18.76 -12.68 8.29
N GLN A 255 19.30 -11.47 8.41
CA GLN A 255 19.52 -10.77 9.69
C GLN A 255 18.89 -9.37 9.71
N GLY A 256 18.49 -8.92 10.90
CA GLY A 256 17.97 -7.57 11.13
C GLY A 256 16.78 -7.21 10.22
N THR A 257 16.83 -6.02 9.62
CA THR A 257 15.78 -5.48 8.73
C THR A 257 15.59 -6.28 7.45
N ALA A 258 16.57 -7.11 7.05
CA ALA A 258 16.43 -7.97 5.87
C ALA A 258 15.31 -9.01 6.02
N ARG A 259 14.89 -9.33 7.25
CA ARG A 259 13.78 -10.25 7.53
C ARG A 259 12.43 -9.75 7.02
N MET A 260 12.27 -8.44 6.90
CA MET A 260 11.07 -7.80 6.37
C MET A 260 11.15 -7.58 4.85
N ASN A 261 12.28 -7.92 4.22
CA ASN A 261 12.46 -7.67 2.80
C ASN A 261 11.83 -8.80 1.97
N VAL A 262 10.57 -8.58 1.57
CA VAL A 262 9.79 -9.52 0.73
C VAL A 262 10.52 -9.88 -0.56
N LYS A 263 11.36 -9.00 -1.11
CA LYS A 263 12.14 -9.27 -2.33
C LYS A 263 13.12 -10.44 -2.14
N LEU A 264 13.75 -10.55 -0.96
CA LEU A 264 14.65 -11.68 -0.67
C LEU A 264 13.86 -13.00 -0.64
N ALA A 265 12.68 -13.02 -0.03
CA ALA A 265 11.83 -14.20 0.00
C ALA A 265 11.33 -14.58 -1.41
N ALA A 266 10.85 -13.60 -2.19
CA ALA A 266 10.37 -13.81 -3.56
C ALA A 266 11.46 -14.32 -4.51
N HIS A 267 12.73 -13.91 -4.32
CA HIS A 267 13.85 -14.46 -5.08
C HIS A 267 14.09 -15.95 -4.80
N VAL A 268 13.98 -16.37 -3.53
CA VAL A 268 14.13 -17.79 -3.14
C VAL A 268 13.02 -18.62 -3.76
N PHE A 269 11.77 -18.16 -3.62
CA PHE A 269 10.60 -18.82 -4.16
C PHE A 269 10.29 -18.38 -5.59
N SER A 270 11.28 -18.48 -6.49
CA SER A 270 11.14 -18.05 -7.88
C SER A 270 11.20 -19.21 -8.87
N ASN A 271 10.50 -19.08 -10.00
CA ASN A 271 10.58 -20.02 -11.13
C ASN A 271 12.04 -20.29 -11.55
N SER A 272 12.89 -19.26 -11.61
CA SER A 272 14.31 -19.43 -11.94
C SER A 272 15.08 -20.32 -10.95
N VAL A 273 14.79 -20.20 -9.65
CA VAL A 273 15.45 -21.02 -8.62
C VAL A 273 14.93 -22.45 -8.64
N SER A 274 13.61 -22.65 -8.83
CA SER A 274 13.02 -23.97 -9.05
C SER A 274 13.71 -24.70 -10.21
N LYS A 275 13.80 -24.06 -11.38
CA LYS A 275 14.46 -24.65 -12.57
C LYS A 275 15.95 -24.90 -12.36
N ALA A 276 16.65 -24.03 -11.63
CA ALA A 276 18.05 -24.24 -11.27
C ALA A 276 18.24 -25.48 -10.39
N ILE A 277 17.40 -25.67 -9.37
CA ILE A 277 17.42 -26.86 -8.50
C ILE A 277 17.20 -28.13 -9.33
N LEU A 278 16.17 -28.12 -10.19
CA LEU A 278 15.84 -29.24 -11.04
C LEU A 278 17.02 -29.62 -11.96
N PHE A 279 17.59 -28.63 -12.65
CA PHE A 279 18.74 -28.83 -13.53
C PHE A 279 19.96 -29.40 -12.79
N CYS A 280 20.30 -28.84 -11.62
CA CYS A 280 21.43 -29.32 -10.83
C CYS A 280 21.20 -30.75 -10.31
N GLY A 281 19.96 -31.10 -9.94
CA GLY A 281 19.58 -32.46 -9.56
C GLY A 281 19.71 -33.45 -10.71
N GLU A 282 19.14 -33.13 -11.88
CA GLU A 282 19.22 -33.97 -13.09
C GLU A 282 20.64 -34.19 -13.61
N LYS A 283 21.54 -33.21 -13.39
CA LYS A 283 22.96 -33.32 -13.71
C LYS A 283 23.80 -33.99 -12.62
N ASN A 284 23.16 -34.52 -11.57
CA ASN A 284 23.82 -35.15 -10.41
C ASN A 284 24.83 -34.22 -9.71
N LEU A 285 24.59 -32.91 -9.74
CA LEU A 285 25.38 -31.91 -9.01
C LEU A 285 24.94 -31.79 -7.54
N ILE A 286 23.73 -32.26 -7.22
CA ILE A 286 23.16 -32.27 -5.86
C ILE A 286 22.57 -33.66 -5.61
N ASN A 287 23.27 -34.51 -4.85
CA ASN A 287 22.88 -35.92 -4.67
C ASN A 287 22.19 -36.21 -3.33
N ASP A 288 22.45 -35.41 -2.29
CA ASP A 288 22.01 -35.70 -0.91
C ASP A 288 20.88 -34.79 -0.40
N CYS A 289 20.07 -34.27 -1.29
CA CYS A 289 18.95 -33.41 -0.93
C CYS A 289 17.68 -33.82 -1.68
N ASN A 290 16.51 -33.60 -1.06
CA ASN A 290 15.18 -33.76 -1.67
C ASN A 290 14.94 -32.66 -2.73
N TRP A 291 15.83 -32.57 -3.74
CA TRP A 291 15.89 -31.48 -4.71
C TRP A 291 14.68 -31.48 -5.64
N LYS A 292 14.16 -32.66 -5.98
CA LYS A 292 12.99 -32.78 -6.84
C LYS A 292 11.75 -32.19 -6.16
N GLU A 293 11.49 -32.63 -4.93
CA GLU A 293 10.38 -32.14 -4.13
C GLU A 293 10.54 -30.65 -3.81
N ALA A 294 11.77 -30.19 -3.53
CA ALA A 294 12.02 -28.77 -3.29
C ALA A 294 11.78 -27.91 -4.53
N SER A 295 12.18 -28.38 -5.72
CA SER A 295 11.88 -27.72 -7.00
C SER A 295 10.37 -27.60 -7.20
N GLU A 296 9.63 -28.70 -7.03
CA GLU A 296 8.17 -28.74 -7.18
C GLU A 296 7.46 -27.80 -6.19
N VAL A 297 7.88 -27.78 -4.92
CA VAL A 297 7.31 -26.89 -3.90
C VAL A 297 7.65 -25.41 -4.18
N ILE A 298 8.88 -25.11 -4.56
CA ILE A 298 9.30 -23.74 -4.90
C ILE A 298 8.51 -23.23 -6.13
N GLN A 299 8.30 -24.09 -7.12
CA GLN A 299 7.45 -23.78 -8.28
C GLN A 299 6.01 -23.49 -7.86
N LEU A 300 5.41 -24.38 -7.06
CA LEU A 300 4.03 -24.22 -6.58
C LEU A 300 3.85 -22.90 -5.82
N ILE A 301 4.81 -22.55 -4.95
CA ILE A 301 4.79 -21.29 -4.20
C ILE A 301 4.95 -20.09 -5.15
N ASN A 302 5.85 -20.15 -6.15
CA ASN A 302 6.01 -19.09 -7.15
C ASN A 302 4.69 -18.84 -7.89
N ASP A 303 4.10 -19.88 -8.47
CA ASP A 303 2.94 -19.76 -9.34
C ASP A 303 1.73 -19.27 -8.55
N TRP A 304 1.55 -19.78 -7.32
CA TRP A 304 0.54 -19.27 -6.39
C TRP A 304 0.79 -17.81 -6.04
N PHE A 305 2.02 -17.43 -5.70
CA PHE A 305 2.36 -16.05 -5.33
C PHE A 305 2.12 -15.08 -6.49
N ASP A 306 2.49 -15.46 -7.72
CA ASP A 306 2.26 -14.65 -8.91
C ASP A 306 0.76 -14.46 -9.18
N LEU A 307 -0.05 -15.52 -9.05
CA LEU A 307 -1.51 -15.44 -9.16
C LEU A 307 -2.12 -14.53 -8.08
N MET A 308 -1.61 -14.58 -6.85
CA MET A 308 -2.08 -13.76 -5.72
C MET A 308 -1.54 -12.33 -5.74
N ASN A 309 -0.80 -11.94 -6.80
CA ASN A 309 -0.11 -10.66 -6.87
C ASN A 309 -0.24 -9.93 -8.23
N THR A 310 -1.19 -10.33 -9.07
CA THR A 310 -1.45 -9.73 -10.39
C THR A 310 -1.89 -8.26 -10.28
N GLN A 311 -1.23 -7.37 -11.05
CA GLN A 311 -1.51 -5.93 -11.04
C GLN A 311 -2.37 -5.47 -12.22
N GLN A 312 -2.30 -6.20 -13.33
CA GLN A 312 -3.01 -5.94 -14.57
C GLN A 312 -3.77 -7.18 -15.00
N LYS A 313 -4.66 -7.03 -15.99
CA LYS A 313 -5.44 -8.14 -16.56
C LYS A 313 -4.55 -9.34 -16.92
N TYR A 314 -3.38 -9.06 -17.50
CA TYR A 314 -2.30 -10.02 -17.71
C TYR A 314 -1.01 -9.40 -17.19
N ASP A 315 -0.28 -10.09 -16.32
CA ASP A 315 0.93 -9.60 -15.67
C ASP A 315 2.01 -10.68 -15.77
N ASN A 316 3.10 -10.40 -16.51
CA ASN A 316 4.21 -11.33 -16.73
C ASN A 316 3.77 -12.77 -17.11
N HIS A 317 2.81 -12.89 -18.04
CA HIS A 317 2.21 -14.15 -18.52
C HIS A 317 1.22 -14.83 -17.56
N VAL A 318 0.93 -14.23 -16.40
CA VAL A 318 -0.10 -14.69 -15.48
C VAL A 318 -1.37 -13.86 -15.68
N ALA A 319 -2.48 -14.53 -15.97
CA ALA A 319 -3.78 -13.90 -16.06
C ALA A 319 -4.33 -13.58 -14.67
N SER A 320 -5.00 -12.43 -14.51
CA SER A 320 -5.75 -12.08 -13.30
C SER A 320 -6.76 -13.19 -12.93
N TYR A 321 -7.04 -13.34 -11.64
CA TYR A 321 -7.92 -14.39 -11.14
C TYR A 321 -9.35 -14.24 -11.68
N GLY A 322 -9.90 -15.31 -12.27
CA GLY A 322 -11.21 -15.35 -12.94
C GLY A 322 -11.15 -15.42 -14.47
N LEU A 323 -10.00 -15.10 -15.09
CA LEU A 323 -9.84 -15.22 -16.55
C LEU A 323 -9.63 -16.67 -17.00
N ASN A 324 -8.92 -17.47 -16.21
CA ASN A 324 -8.68 -18.91 -16.43
C ASN A 324 -9.10 -19.69 -15.18
N GLU A 325 -10.37 -19.55 -14.78
CA GLU A 325 -10.87 -19.98 -13.46
C GLU A 325 -10.57 -21.47 -13.15
N ASN A 326 -10.67 -22.37 -14.13
CA ASN A 326 -10.40 -23.79 -13.94
C ASN A 326 -8.94 -24.07 -13.52
N GLU A 327 -7.97 -23.59 -14.31
CA GLU A 327 -6.54 -23.77 -14.03
C GLU A 327 -6.12 -23.06 -12.75
N GLN A 328 -6.64 -21.85 -12.53
CA GLN A 328 -6.36 -21.06 -11.34
C GLN A 328 -6.92 -21.73 -10.08
N ASN A 329 -8.14 -22.28 -10.13
CA ASN A 329 -8.72 -23.03 -9.02
C ASN A 329 -8.00 -24.35 -8.76
N GLU A 330 -7.51 -25.03 -9.80
CA GLU A 330 -6.66 -26.20 -9.65
C GLU A 330 -5.35 -25.85 -8.92
N LEU A 331 -4.71 -24.72 -9.28
CA LEU A 331 -3.52 -24.22 -8.58
C LEU A 331 -3.81 -23.88 -7.11
N LEU A 332 -4.91 -23.19 -6.82
CA LEU A 332 -5.33 -22.89 -5.44
C LEU A 332 -5.60 -24.18 -4.64
N SER A 333 -6.20 -25.18 -5.27
CA SER A 333 -6.46 -26.51 -4.67
C SER A 333 -5.16 -27.26 -4.38
N LYS A 334 -4.20 -27.27 -5.32
CA LYS A 334 -2.85 -27.83 -5.12
C LYS A 334 -2.14 -27.16 -3.95
N MET A 335 -2.20 -25.83 -3.86
CA MET A 335 -1.65 -25.08 -2.73
C MET A 335 -2.36 -25.44 -1.41
N ASN A 336 -3.70 -25.49 -1.38
CA ASN A 336 -4.43 -25.89 -0.18
C ASN A 336 -4.06 -27.29 0.31
N ASN A 337 -4.01 -28.27 -0.60
CA ASN A 337 -3.62 -29.64 -0.29
C ASN A 337 -2.19 -29.70 0.27
N PHE A 338 -1.25 -29.02 -0.39
CA PHE A 338 0.12 -28.92 0.10
C PHE A 338 0.18 -28.33 1.52
N ILE A 339 -0.51 -27.21 1.78
CA ILE A 339 -0.48 -26.53 3.08
C ILE A 339 -1.13 -27.37 4.19
N LEU A 340 -2.22 -28.10 3.88
CA LEU A 340 -2.92 -28.99 4.82
C LEU A 340 -2.07 -30.21 5.19
N GLN A 341 -1.31 -30.74 4.24
CA GLN A 341 -0.50 -31.94 4.42
C GLN A 341 0.86 -31.63 5.04
N MET A 342 1.51 -30.53 4.62
CA MET A 342 2.83 -30.19 5.10
C MET A 342 2.80 -29.83 6.60
N ARG A 343 3.84 -30.27 7.30
CA ARG A 343 4.05 -29.93 8.71
C ARG A 343 5.30 -29.14 8.85
N VAL A 344 5.22 -28.16 9.73
CA VAL A 344 6.38 -27.40 10.11
C VAL A 344 7.30 -28.28 10.96
N TYR A 345 8.61 -28.28 10.69
CA TYR A 345 9.55 -29.13 11.40
C TYR A 345 9.45 -28.95 12.93
N GLY A 346 9.22 -30.05 13.65
CA GLY A 346 9.05 -30.08 15.10
C GLY A 346 7.68 -29.60 15.59
N LYS A 347 6.68 -29.46 14.70
CA LYS A 347 5.31 -29.06 15.03
C LYS A 347 4.32 -30.05 14.43
N ASN A 348 3.35 -30.45 15.25
CA ASN A 348 2.30 -31.41 14.85
C ASN A 348 0.99 -30.71 14.44
N VAL A 349 0.88 -29.42 14.75
CA VAL A 349 -0.32 -28.59 14.49
C VAL A 349 -0.02 -27.58 13.39
N LEU A 350 -1.05 -27.22 12.62
CA LEU A 350 -0.98 -26.15 11.62
C LEU A 350 -0.71 -24.80 12.28
N LEU A 351 0.31 -24.12 11.80
CA LEU A 351 0.67 -22.77 12.24
C LEU A 351 -0.25 -21.70 11.61
N PRO A 352 -0.27 -20.46 12.15
CA PRO A 352 -1.15 -19.39 11.67
C PRO A 352 -1.06 -19.12 10.19
N PHE A 353 0.15 -19.04 9.63
CA PHE A 353 0.33 -18.74 8.21
C PHE A 353 -0.24 -19.83 7.29
N GLN A 354 -0.23 -21.10 7.72
CA GLN A 354 -0.81 -22.21 6.96
C GLN A 354 -2.32 -22.02 6.83
N LYS A 355 -2.99 -21.71 7.94
CA LYS A 355 -4.42 -21.41 7.93
C LYS A 355 -4.71 -20.12 7.16
N GLY A 356 -3.86 -19.10 7.30
CA GLY A 356 -3.94 -17.85 6.54
C GLY A 356 -3.99 -18.11 5.04
N ILE A 357 -3.07 -18.92 4.49
CA ILE A 357 -3.07 -19.28 3.06
C ILE A 357 -4.38 -19.96 2.64
N ILE A 358 -4.87 -20.93 3.44
CA ILE A 358 -6.11 -21.64 3.14
C ILE A 358 -7.31 -20.68 3.13
N VAL A 359 -7.39 -19.81 4.13
CA VAL A 359 -8.45 -18.78 4.24
C VAL A 359 -8.37 -17.82 3.06
N THR A 360 -7.19 -17.33 2.71
CA THR A 360 -6.99 -16.41 1.57
C THR A 360 -7.43 -17.08 0.26
N ASN A 361 -7.03 -18.32 0.01
CA ASN A 361 -7.40 -19.05 -1.20
C ASN A 361 -8.93 -19.21 -1.32
N LYS A 362 -9.59 -19.61 -0.22
CA LYS A 362 -11.05 -19.75 -0.21
C LYS A 362 -11.76 -18.40 -0.30
N SER A 363 -11.22 -17.36 0.34
CA SER A 363 -11.77 -16.01 0.31
C SER A 363 -11.73 -15.41 -1.09
N VAL A 364 -10.65 -15.62 -1.85
CA VAL A 364 -10.53 -15.12 -3.24
C VAL A 364 -11.51 -15.82 -4.18
N GLN A 365 -11.71 -17.13 -3.99
CA GLN A 365 -12.74 -17.90 -4.72
C GLN A 365 -14.14 -17.33 -4.47
N ASN A 366 -14.54 -17.25 -3.20
CA ASN A 366 -15.86 -16.75 -2.82
C ASN A 366 -16.05 -15.29 -3.26
N LEU A 367 -15.02 -14.45 -3.14
CA LEU A 367 -15.09 -13.06 -3.57
C LEU A 367 -15.34 -12.95 -5.08
N LEU A 368 -14.74 -13.81 -5.91
CA LEU A 368 -15.03 -13.81 -7.35
C LEU A 368 -16.49 -14.17 -7.63
N GLU A 369 -17.04 -15.16 -6.93
CA GLU A 369 -18.46 -15.52 -7.03
C GLU A 369 -19.36 -14.33 -6.66
N ASP A 370 -19.08 -13.66 -5.53
CA ASP A 370 -19.84 -12.49 -5.08
C ASP A 370 -19.74 -11.30 -6.06
N LEU A 371 -18.61 -11.16 -6.76
CA LEU A 371 -18.37 -10.07 -7.72
C LEU A 371 -18.97 -10.35 -9.10
N LYS A 372 -19.26 -11.61 -9.45
CA LYS A 372 -19.97 -11.95 -10.69
C LYS A 372 -21.38 -11.32 -10.70
N ASP A 373 -22.03 -11.19 -9.55
CA ASP A 373 -23.31 -10.48 -9.39
C ASP A 373 -23.22 -8.98 -9.75
N PHE A 374 -22.02 -8.40 -9.69
CA PHE A 374 -21.73 -7.02 -10.09
C PHE A 374 -21.22 -6.90 -11.54
N GLY A 375 -21.26 -7.99 -12.31
CA GLY A 375 -20.80 -8.04 -13.69
C GLY A 375 -19.27 -8.03 -13.84
N LEU A 376 -18.53 -8.36 -12.77
CA LEU A 376 -17.07 -8.47 -12.83
C LEU A 376 -16.65 -9.91 -13.11
N SER A 377 -15.82 -10.10 -14.13
CA SER A 377 -15.33 -11.42 -14.54
C SER A 377 -13.96 -11.79 -13.97
N TYR A 378 -13.24 -10.85 -13.37
CA TYR A 378 -11.91 -11.10 -12.83
C TYR A 378 -11.52 -10.14 -11.70
N ILE A 379 -10.50 -10.52 -10.94
CA ILE A 379 -9.93 -9.76 -9.83
C ILE A 379 -8.42 -9.56 -10.03
N MET A 380 -7.97 -8.31 -9.92
CA MET A 380 -6.54 -7.99 -9.78
C MET A 380 -6.12 -8.18 -8.33
N THR A 381 -5.51 -9.33 -8.04
CA THR A 381 -5.23 -9.81 -6.67
C THR A 381 -4.28 -8.92 -5.89
N ARG A 382 -3.40 -8.12 -6.53
CA ARG A 382 -2.59 -7.07 -5.86
C ARG A 382 -3.45 -6.06 -5.08
N LYS A 383 -4.72 -5.90 -5.47
CA LYS A 383 -5.65 -5.01 -4.77
C LYS A 383 -6.12 -5.57 -3.43
N LEU A 384 -5.91 -6.84 -3.15
CA LEU A 384 -6.27 -7.53 -1.92
C LEU A 384 -5.11 -7.65 -0.91
N ASN A 385 -4.04 -6.88 -1.10
CA ASN A 385 -2.87 -6.88 -0.22
C ASN A 385 -2.79 -5.59 0.62
N GLN A 386 -2.13 -5.68 1.78
CA GLN A 386 -2.01 -4.58 2.74
C GLN A 386 -0.96 -3.52 2.39
N ASP A 387 -0.12 -3.75 1.36
CA ASP A 387 0.99 -2.86 0.95
C ASP A 387 0.62 -1.37 0.87
N MET A 388 -0.64 -1.06 0.60
CA MET A 388 -1.13 0.31 0.55
C MET A 388 -0.95 1.06 1.87
N VAL A 389 -1.25 0.42 2.99
CA VAL A 389 -1.19 1.04 4.32
C VAL A 389 0.28 1.23 4.70
N GLU A 390 1.14 0.24 4.44
CA GLU A 390 2.59 0.35 4.63
C GLU A 390 3.22 1.47 3.76
N ASN A 391 2.75 1.61 2.52
CA ASN A 391 3.17 2.69 1.63
C ASN A 391 2.71 4.07 2.14
N LEU A 392 1.52 4.16 2.74
CA LEU A 392 1.06 5.39 3.39
C LEU A 392 1.98 5.75 4.56
N PHE A 393 2.29 4.80 5.45
CA PHE A 393 3.21 5.04 6.55
C PHE A 393 4.61 5.43 6.07
N SER A 394 5.12 4.79 5.02
CA SER A 394 6.42 5.12 4.43
C SER A 394 6.43 6.53 3.85
N TYR A 395 5.34 6.95 3.21
CA TYR A 395 5.18 8.31 2.69
C TYR A 395 5.18 9.34 3.81
N LEU A 396 4.40 9.11 4.88
CA LEU A 396 4.35 9.99 6.06
C LEU A 396 5.73 10.09 6.75
N LYS A 397 6.45 8.97 6.87
CA LYS A 397 7.83 8.94 7.42
C LYS A 397 8.79 9.71 6.51
N GLY A 398 8.63 9.61 5.20
CA GLY A 398 9.40 10.39 4.23
C GLY A 398 9.18 11.90 4.35
N MET A 399 7.95 12.34 4.68
CA MET A 399 7.62 13.75 4.89
C MET A 399 8.32 14.36 6.11
N ALA A 400 8.63 13.55 7.12
CA ALA A 400 9.39 13.95 8.31
C ALA A 400 10.82 14.39 8.03
N GLY A 401 11.37 13.97 6.87
CA GLY A 401 12.77 14.15 6.54
C GLY A 401 13.69 13.26 7.37
N SER A 402 14.98 13.29 7.00
CA SER A 402 16.03 12.41 7.56
C SER A 402 16.41 12.71 9.02
N ALA A 403 15.86 13.75 9.66
CA ALA A 403 16.21 14.14 11.02
C ALA A 403 15.33 13.48 12.11
N MET A 404 14.23 12.81 11.73
CA MET A 404 13.33 12.14 12.67
C MET A 404 13.11 10.68 12.25
N ASN A 405 13.81 9.76 12.91
CA ASN A 405 13.65 8.31 12.66
C ASN A 405 12.22 7.81 12.99
N ASN A 406 11.53 8.48 13.93
CA ASN A 406 10.16 8.17 14.33
C ASN A 406 9.32 9.45 14.32
N ILE A 407 8.14 9.40 13.69
CA ILE A 407 7.15 10.47 13.66
C ILE A 407 6.55 10.63 15.07
N SER A 408 6.33 11.85 15.54
CA SER A 408 5.60 12.08 16.79
C SER A 408 4.08 11.97 16.60
N PRO A 409 3.29 11.71 17.67
CA PRO A 409 1.84 11.64 17.56
C PRO A 409 1.22 12.87 16.89
N ILE A 410 1.70 14.06 17.22
CA ILE A 410 1.21 15.32 16.63
C ILE A 410 1.66 15.48 15.17
N ASP A 411 2.87 15.05 14.82
CA ASP A 411 3.34 15.11 13.43
C ASP A 411 2.56 14.14 12.54
N PHE A 412 2.20 12.95 13.06
CA PHE A 412 1.35 11.99 12.34
C PHE A 412 -0.04 12.56 12.05
N LYS A 413 -0.60 13.35 12.97
CA LYS A 413 -1.88 14.05 12.79
C LYS A 413 -1.84 15.10 11.67
N TYR A 414 -0.71 15.81 11.52
CA TYR A 414 -0.62 17.01 10.69
C TYR A 414 0.07 16.83 9.32
N TRP A 415 0.82 15.76 9.11
CA TRP A 415 1.50 15.45 7.85
C TRP A 415 0.71 14.42 7.05
#